data_AF-A0A1F3X284-F1
#
_entry.id   AF-A0A1F3X284-F1
#
_cell.length_a   1.000
_cell.length_b   1.000
_cell.length_c   1.000
_cell.angle_alpha   90.00
_cell.angle_beta   90.00
_cell.angle_gamma   90.00
#
_symmetry.space_group_name_H-M   'P 1'
#
loop_
_entity.id
_entity.type
_entity.pdbx_description
1 polymer ?
#
loop_
_entity_poly.entity_id
_entity_poly.type
_entity_poly.pdbx_seq_one_letter_code
_entity_poly.pdbx_strand_id
1 'polypeptide(L)' 'MFSLVRFFPYWGLPVMIVCAELAWYYHRKRDSTQYIFWGFAAVITVLIVCWIGFRGDLYSDQWVRAALYGG' A
#
# COMPACT_ATOMS: atom_id res chain seq x y z
N MET A 1 11.66 -13.20 4.36
CA MET A 1 10.47 -12.86 3.54
C MET A 1 9.27 -12.44 4.38
N PHE A 2 8.88 -13.18 5.44
CA PHE A 2 7.71 -12.85 6.28
C PHE A 2 7.78 -11.47 6.99
N SER A 3 8.99 -11.00 7.33
CA SER A 3 9.17 -9.71 8.04
C SER A 3 8.95 -8.48 7.14
N LEU A 4 9.36 -8.54 5.87
CA LEU A 4 9.23 -7.41 4.92
C LEU A 4 7.76 -7.05 4.65
N VAL A 5 6.89 -8.06 4.60
CA VAL A 5 5.44 -7.87 4.45
C VAL A 5 4.86 -7.09 5.63
N ARG A 6 5.37 -7.26 6.85
CA ARG A 6 4.82 -6.59 8.04
C ARG A 6 5.11 -5.08 8.09
N PHE A 7 6.25 -4.67 7.55
CA PHE A 7 6.71 -3.27 7.54
C PHE A 7 6.33 -2.50 6.27
N PHE A 8 5.78 -3.18 5.26
CA PHE A 8 5.41 -2.58 3.99
C PHE A 8 4.51 -1.33 4.11
N PRO A 9 3.40 -1.32 4.87
CA PRO A 9 2.55 -0.12 4.96
C PRO A 9 3.21 1.02 5.76
N TYR A 10 4.12 0.71 6.69
CA TYR A 10 4.82 1.72 7.50
C TYR A 10 5.78 2.58 6.65
N TRP A 11 6.44 1.98 5.66
CA TRP A 11 7.29 2.72 4.72
C TRP A 11 6.56 3.10 3.43
N GLY A 12 5.51 2.37 3.04
CA GLY A 12 4.71 2.67 1.85
C GLY A 12 3.92 3.96 1.96
N LEU A 13 3.37 4.28 3.14
CA LEU A 13 2.68 5.55 3.40
C LEU A 13 3.57 6.79 3.21
N PRO A 14 4.76 6.90 3.84
CA PRO A 14 5.63 8.05 3.63
C PRO A 14 6.13 8.15 2.18
N VAL A 15 6.41 7.02 1.52
CA VAL A 15 6.79 7.04 0.10
C VAL A 15 5.62 7.53 -0.78
N MET A 16 4.38 7.12 -0.50
CA MET A 16 3.20 7.63 -1.21
C MET A 16 3.06 9.15 -1.08
N ILE A 17 3.25 9.68 0.14
CA ILE A 17 3.16 11.12 0.41
C ILE A 17 4.25 11.87 -0.37
N VAL A 18 5.49 11.38 -0.35
CA VAL A 18 6.61 11.98 -1.11
C VAL A 18 6.35 11.92 -2.61
N CYS A 19 5.84 10.80 -3.14
CA CYS A 19 5.48 10.68 -4.55
C CYS A 19 4.34 11.62 -4.95
N ALA A 20 3.33 11.79 -4.08
CA ALA A 20 2.23 12.72 -4.31
C ALA A 20 2.70 14.19 -4.31
N GLU A 21 3.58 14.57 -3.38
CA GLU A 21 4.18 15.91 -3.36
C GLU A 21 5.05 16.17 -4.60
N LEU A 22 5.87 15.20 -5.00
CA LEU A 22 6.68 15.29 -6.23
C LEU A 22 5.78 15.42 -7.46
N ALA A 23 4.72 14.61 -7.54
CA ALA A 23 3.74 14.71 -8.62
C ALA A 23 3.10 16.09 -8.68
N TRP A 24 2.75 16.68 -7.53
CA TRP A 24 2.20 18.03 -7.44
C TRP A 24 3.21 19.12 -7.82
N TYR A 25 4.48 18.94 -7.42
CA TYR A 25 5.56 19.84 -7.79
C TYR A 25 5.79 19.88 -9.31
N TYR A 26 5.84 18.72 -9.96
CA TYR A 26 5.99 18.63 -11.42
C TYR A 26 4.73 19.04 -12.17
N HIS A 27 3.54 18.88 -11.57
CA HIS A 27 2.29 19.39 -12.12
C HIS A 27 2.32 20.91 -12.31
N ARG A 28 2.86 21.65 -11.32
CA ARG A 28 3.05 23.10 -11.43
C ARG A 28 4.02 23.51 -12.55
N LYS A 29 4.97 22.64 -12.91
CA LYS A 29 5.94 22.88 -13.99
C LYS A 29 5.43 22.47 -15.37
N ARG A 30 4.23 21.87 -15.47
CA ARG A 30 3.67 21.28 -16.70
C ARG A 30 4.63 20.32 -17.40
N ASP A 31 5.46 19.64 -16.63
CA ASP A 31 6.42 18.69 -17.14
C ASP A 31 5.77 17.30 -17.27
N SER A 32 6.12 16.55 -18.32
CA SER A 32 5.54 15.23 -18.59
C SER A 32 5.89 14.21 -17.50
N THR A 33 6.95 14.48 -16.74
CA THR A 33 7.39 13.71 -15.57
C THR A 33 6.30 13.61 -14.48
N GLN A 34 5.30 14.51 -14.47
CA GLN A 34 4.15 14.43 -13.55
C GLN A 34 3.41 13.10 -13.63
N TYR A 35 3.27 12.53 -14.84
CA TYR A 35 2.49 11.30 -15.06
C TYR A 35 3.21 10.08 -14.48
N ILE A 36 4.54 10.10 -14.49
CA ILE A 36 5.38 9.04 -13.90
C ILE A 36 5.19 9.02 -12.38
N PHE A 37 5.26 10.17 -11.71
CA PHE A 37 5.10 10.26 -10.26
C PHE A 37 3.67 9.97 -9.80
N TRP A 38 2.66 10.43 -10.56
CA TRP A 38 1.26 10.05 -10.32
C TRP A 38 1.04 8.54 -10.50
N GLY A 39 1.67 7.94 -11.51
CA GLY A 39 1.66 6.49 -11.73
C GLY A 39 2.26 5.73 -10.55
N PHE A 40 3.43 6.16 -10.05
CA PHE A 40 4.05 5.55 -8.86
C PHE A 40 3.18 5.70 -7.62
N ALA A 41 2.58 6.87 -7.38
CA ALA A 41 1.67 7.06 -6.25
C ALA A 41 0.45 6.13 -6.34
N ALA A 42 -0.15 5.98 -7.53
CA ALA A 42 -1.28 5.08 -7.75
C ALA A 42 -0.90 3.60 -7.52
N VAL A 43 0.25 3.15 -8.03
CA VAL A 43 0.73 1.77 -7.83
C VAL A 43 0.98 1.48 -6.35
N ILE A 44 1.60 2.41 -5.61
CA ILE A 44 1.84 2.24 -4.16
C ILE A 44 0.51 2.17 -3.40
N THR A 45 -0.47 3.00 -3.75
CA THR A 45 -1.81 2.95 -3.16
C THR A 45 -2.49 1.61 -3.41
N VAL A 46 -2.47 1.10 -4.64
CA VAL A 46 -3.03 -0.21 -4.98
C VAL A 46 -2.34 -1.32 -4.19
N LEU A 47 -1.01 -1.30 -4.10
CA LEU A 47 -0.25 -2.27 -3.33
C LEU A 47 -0.60 -2.23 -1.83
N ILE A 48 -0.83 -1.04 -1.25
CA ILE A 48 -1.27 -0.90 0.15
C ILE A 48 -2.69 -1.47 0.33
N VAL A 49 -3.62 -1.19 -0.59
CA VAL A 49 -4.98 -1.73 -0.53
C VAL A 49 -4.97 -3.26 -0.65
N CYS A 50 -4.24 -3.80 -1.63
CA CYS A 50 -4.06 -5.24 -1.77
C CYS A 50 -3.44 -5.86 -0.51
N TRP A 51 -2.43 -5.20 0.08
CA TRP A 51 -1.81 -5.66 1.32
C TRP A 51 -2.80 -5.74 2.48
N ILE A 52 -3.63 -4.70 2.66
CA ILE A 52 -4.69 -4.68 3.68
C ILE A 52 -5.69 -5.81 3.41
N GLY A 53 -6.10 -6.00 2.15
CA GLY A 53 -7.00 -7.09 1.75
C GLY A 53 -6.46 -8.47 2.09
N PHE A 54 -5.24 -8.78 1.67
CA PHE A 54 -4.59 -10.07 1.97
C PHE A 54 -4.29 -10.28 3.46
N ARG A 55 -3.97 -9.21 4.21
CA ARG A 55 -3.82 -9.30 5.67
C ARG A 55 -5.15 -9.50 6.37
N GLY A 56 -6.22 -8.84 5.92
CA GLY A 56 -7.57 -9.05 6.41
C GLY A 56 -8.01 -10.50 6.22
N ASP A 57 -7.72 -11.06 5.05
CA ASP A 57 -7.99 -12.46 4.71
C ASP A 57 -7.21 -13.44 5.62
N LEU A 58 -5.91 -13.21 5.83
CA LEU A 58 -5.10 -14.01 6.77
C LEU A 58 -5.62 -14.00 8.22
N TYR A 59 -6.21 -12.90 8.68
CA TYR A 59 -6.80 -12.81 10.02
C TYR A 59 -8.22 -13.39 10.08
N SER A 60 -8.99 -13.35 8.97
CA SER A 60 -10.31 -13.97 8.90
C SER A 60 -10.20 -15.50 9.00
N ASP A 61 -9.21 -16.08 8.33
CA ASP A 61 -8.94 -17.53 8.32
C ASP A 61 -8.54 -18.06 9.70
N GLN A 62 -7.80 -17.25 10.47
CA GLN A 62 -7.46 -17.57 11.86
C GLN A 62 -8.69 -17.51 12.78
N TRP A 63 -9.58 -16.54 12.56
CA TRP A 63 -10.78 -16.37 13.36
C TRP A 63 -11.80 -17.49 13.09
N VAL A 64 -11.98 -17.88 11.83
CA VAL A 64 -12.84 -18.99 11.42
C VAL A 64 -12.30 -20.33 11.93
N ARG A 65 -10.97 -20.56 11.86
CA ARG A 65 -10.36 -21.77 12.46
C ARG A 65 -10.50 -21.80 13.98
N ALA A 66 -10.35 -20.66 14.66
CA ALA A 66 -10.58 -20.58 16.10
C ALA A 66 -12.05 -20.84 16.47
N ALA A 67 -13.01 -20.36 15.67
CA ALA A 67 -14.44 -20.61 15.87
C ALA A 67 -14.84 -22.07 15.57
N LEU A 68 -14.19 -22.73 14.62
CA LEU A 68 -14.50 -24.12 14.22
C LEU A 68 -13.77 -25.20 15.05
N TYR A 69 -12.57 -24.91 15.56
CA TYR A 69 -11.74 -25.89 16.28
C TYR A 69 -11.48 -25.53 17.75
N GLY A 70 -11.95 -24.37 18.22
CA GLY A 70 -11.76 -23.87 19.58
C GLY A 70 -13.02 -23.83 20.45
N GLY A 71 -14.07 -24.57 20.07
CA GLY A 71 -15.30 -24.77 20.85
C GLY A 71 -15.40 -26.18 21.39
#